data_AF-A0A3B1DP01-F1
#
_entry.id   AF-A0A3B1DP01-F1
#
_cell.length_a   1.000
_cell.length_b   1.000
_cell.length_c   1.000
_cell.angle_alpha   90.00
_cell.angle_beta   90.00
_cell.angle_gamma   90.00
#
_symmetry.space_group_name_H-M   'P 1'
#
loop_
_entity.id
_entity.type
_entity.pdbx_description
1 polymer ?
#
loop_
_entity_poly.entity_id
_entity_poly.type
_entity_poly.pdbx_seq_one_letter_code
_entity_poly.pdbx_strand_id
1 'polypeptide(L)'
;MDPVTHILTGTLLSKCFPKRKGSLATLVFAANAPDLDYITYLWGADVFLRYHRGITHGIGCLVLFSLLMGFLMHGIFRKGFIYFSVISFAGYGSHLILDLFNRYPVRIFSPLDWSKYSLDILFVIDPYITGALLVGVILTMKKDNMRRLIAVATMILMSLYVAGRFYLKGMAEDFLRTRMDEYHYHLFPLPNDFLRWWFVTNSGKIYKVGTVDLFTRRVSVNDKFIYSEKAPEIKESKQLRVVRNFLYFSRFPLPGIKREGDETIVTWRELSYSFLPGEQFIARVKFDKTGRAVQEYIKF
;
A
#
# COMPACT_ATOMS: atom_id res chain seq x y z
N MET A 1 -4.66 2.39 -0.96
CA MET A 1 -5.08 3.75 -0.56
C MET A 1 -5.80 3.65 0.76
N ASP A 2 -6.02 4.77 1.44
CA ASP A 2 -6.78 4.78 2.69
C ASP A 2 -8.28 4.47 2.46
N PRO A 3 -9.02 3.99 3.48
CA PRO A 3 -10.43 3.65 3.34
C PRO A 3 -11.33 4.82 2.92
N VAL A 4 -10.99 6.07 3.26
CA VAL A 4 -11.82 7.23 2.87
C VAL A 4 -11.75 7.42 1.35
N THR A 5 -10.56 7.32 0.77
CA THR A 5 -10.37 7.34 -0.69
C THR A 5 -11.21 6.26 -1.38
N HIS A 6 -11.26 5.05 -0.83
CA HIS A 6 -12.05 3.94 -1.37
C HIS A 6 -13.56 4.16 -1.26
N ILE A 7 -14.05 4.69 -0.14
CA ILE A 7 -15.45 5.09 0.04
C ILE A 7 -15.85 6.16 -1.00
N LEU A 8 -15.01 7.18 -1.18
CA LEU A 8 -15.28 8.26 -2.14
C LEU A 8 -15.28 7.74 -3.58
N THR A 9 -14.34 6.85 -3.92
CA THR A 9 -14.27 6.18 -5.22
C THR A 9 -15.52 5.36 -5.50
N GLY A 10 -15.94 4.49 -4.56
CA GLY A 10 -17.17 3.71 -4.69
C GLY A 10 -18.43 4.58 -4.80
N THR A 11 -18.48 5.68 -4.05
CA THR A 11 -19.57 6.67 -4.09
C THR A 11 -19.65 7.33 -5.47
N LEU A 12 -18.53 7.75 -6.03
CA LEU A 12 -18.47 8.40 -7.32
C LEU A 12 -18.79 7.42 -8.47
N LEU A 13 -18.22 6.21 -8.42
CA LEU A 13 -18.53 5.14 -9.37
C LEU A 13 -20.03 4.81 -9.40
N SER A 14 -20.73 4.89 -8.27
CA SER A 14 -22.19 4.68 -8.22
C SER A 14 -22.98 5.66 -9.09
N LYS A 15 -22.43 6.83 -9.38
CA LYS A 15 -23.06 7.83 -10.24
C LYS A 15 -22.92 7.49 -11.72
N CYS A 16 -22.00 6.60 -12.09
CA CYS A 16 -21.81 6.10 -13.45
C CYS A 16 -22.83 5.00 -13.83
N PHE A 17 -23.47 4.37 -12.83
CA PHE A 17 -24.45 3.30 -13.05
C PHE A 17 -25.90 3.81 -12.91
N PRO A 18 -26.88 3.08 -13.49
CA PRO A 18 -28.30 3.36 -13.27
C PRO A 18 -28.65 3.42 -11.78
N LYS A 19 -29.50 4.37 -11.39
CA LYS A 19 -30.01 4.46 -10.01
C LYS A 19 -30.91 3.26 -9.73
N ARG A 20 -30.43 2.31 -8.92
CA ARG A 20 -31.26 1.25 -8.34
C ARG A 20 -31.11 1.28 -6.81
N LYS A 21 -32.15 0.83 -6.10
CA LYS A 21 -32.09 0.69 -4.65
C LYS A 21 -30.92 -0.25 -4.30
N GLY A 22 -30.07 0.16 -3.36
CA GLY A 22 -28.90 -0.61 -2.94
C GLY A 22 -27.63 -0.47 -3.80
N SER A 23 -27.66 0.20 -4.96
CA SER A 23 -26.46 0.34 -5.81
C SER A 23 -25.32 1.08 -5.12
N LEU A 24 -25.63 2.19 -4.43
CA LEU A 24 -24.64 2.96 -3.68
C LEU A 24 -24.00 2.12 -2.57
N ALA A 25 -24.83 1.47 -1.74
CA ALA A 25 -24.36 0.63 -0.65
C ALA A 25 -23.50 -0.53 -1.16
N THR A 26 -23.92 -1.20 -2.24
CA THR A 26 -23.16 -2.29 -2.87
C THR A 26 -21.79 -1.82 -3.33
N LEU A 27 -21.72 -0.68 -4.02
CA LEU A 27 -20.45 -0.15 -4.56
C LEU A 27 -19.51 0.33 -3.47
N VAL A 28 -20.01 1.09 -2.49
CA VAL A 28 -19.18 1.57 -1.37
C VAL A 28 -18.66 0.39 -0.55
N PHE A 29 -19.52 -0.60 -0.27
CA PHE A 29 -19.11 -1.80 0.45
C PHE A 29 -18.09 -2.62 -0.34
N ALA A 30 -18.34 -2.88 -1.62
CA ALA A 30 -17.42 -3.63 -2.47
C ALA A 30 -16.06 -2.91 -2.63
N ALA A 31 -16.05 -1.57 -2.70
CA ALA A 31 -14.82 -0.79 -2.75
C ALA A 31 -14.00 -0.83 -1.44
N ASN A 32 -14.58 -1.23 -0.31
CA ASN A 32 -13.88 -1.34 0.98
C ASN A 32 -13.70 -2.79 1.44
N ALA A 33 -14.37 -3.74 0.80
CA ALA A 33 -14.34 -5.15 1.17
C ALA A 33 -12.93 -5.77 1.23
N PRO A 34 -11.96 -5.43 0.36
CA PRO A 34 -10.60 -5.97 0.45
C PRO A 34 -9.92 -5.69 1.81
N ASP A 35 -10.13 -4.48 2.34
CA ASP A 35 -9.55 -4.01 3.61
C ASP A 35 -10.27 -4.56 4.86
N LEU A 36 -11.32 -5.38 4.69
CA LEU A 36 -11.90 -6.11 5.83
C LEU A 36 -10.90 -7.10 6.45
N ASP A 37 -9.81 -7.42 5.75
CA ASP A 37 -8.68 -8.14 6.31
C ASP A 37 -8.00 -7.41 7.49
N TYR A 38 -8.28 -6.11 7.70
CA TYR A 38 -7.85 -5.36 8.88
C TYR A 38 -8.33 -5.99 10.19
N ILE A 39 -9.41 -6.78 10.16
CA ILE A 39 -9.85 -7.59 11.31
C ILE A 39 -8.71 -8.45 11.89
N THR A 40 -7.75 -8.88 11.05
CA THR A 40 -6.58 -9.66 11.47
C THR A 40 -5.71 -8.95 12.51
N TYR A 41 -5.82 -7.62 12.64
CA TYR A 41 -5.18 -6.83 13.68
C TYR A 41 -5.60 -7.22 15.09
N LEU A 42 -6.82 -7.74 15.29
CA LEU A 42 -7.30 -8.24 16.58
C LEU A 42 -6.45 -9.41 17.12
N TRP A 43 -5.74 -10.12 16.25
CA TRP A 43 -4.83 -11.22 16.62
C TRP A 43 -3.36 -10.78 16.76
N GLY A 44 -3.08 -9.48 16.58
CA GLY A 44 -1.75 -8.89 16.72
C GLY A 44 -1.28 -8.14 15.47
N ALA A 45 -0.48 -7.10 15.67
CA ALA A 45 0.06 -6.28 14.59
C ALA A 45 0.94 -7.11 13.62
N ASP A 46 1.64 -8.13 14.13
CA ASP A 46 2.45 -9.04 13.30
C ASP A 46 1.58 -9.93 12.40
N VAL A 47 0.41 -10.36 12.91
CA VAL A 47 -0.57 -11.15 12.15
C VAL A 47 -1.20 -10.29 11.06
N PHE A 48 -1.62 -9.07 11.40
CA PHE A 48 -2.10 -8.10 10.41
C PHE A 48 -1.10 -7.89 9.28
N LEU A 49 0.16 -7.63 9.63
CA LEU A 49 1.21 -7.39 8.65
C LEU A 49 1.43 -8.57 7.68
N ARG A 50 1.20 -9.80 8.16
CA ARG A 50 1.32 -11.03 7.37
C ARG A 50 0.18 -11.21 6.38
N TYR A 51 -1.05 -10.92 6.79
CA TYR A 51 -2.26 -11.25 6.03
C TYR A 51 -2.86 -10.08 5.26
N HIS A 52 -2.63 -8.85 5.71
CA HIS A 52 -3.11 -7.66 5.03
C HIS A 52 -2.57 -7.61 3.59
N ARG A 53 -3.45 -7.27 2.64
CA ARG A 53 -3.15 -7.29 1.20
C ARG A 53 -2.78 -8.67 0.67
N GLY A 54 -3.28 -9.71 1.34
CA GLY A 54 -3.16 -11.11 0.96
C GLY A 54 -4.28 -11.55 0.03
N ILE A 55 -5.04 -12.56 0.44
CA ILE A 55 -6.07 -13.21 -0.38
C ILE A 55 -7.17 -12.24 -0.80
N THR A 56 -7.57 -11.34 0.09
CA THR A 56 -8.58 -10.30 -0.14
C THR A 56 -8.18 -9.29 -1.21
N HIS A 57 -6.90 -9.24 -1.60
CA HIS A 57 -6.42 -8.33 -2.63
C HIS A 57 -6.08 -9.04 -3.94
N GLY A 58 -6.58 -10.27 -4.12
CA GLY A 58 -6.41 -11.07 -5.33
C GLY A 58 -7.63 -11.02 -6.27
N ILE A 59 -7.37 -11.19 -7.57
CA ILE A 59 -8.41 -11.29 -8.61
C ILE A 59 -9.37 -12.46 -8.33
N GLY A 60 -8.90 -13.53 -7.69
CA GLY A 60 -9.76 -14.62 -7.25
C GLY A 60 -10.86 -14.14 -6.28
N CYS A 61 -10.50 -13.32 -5.29
CA CYS A 61 -11.47 -12.78 -4.34
C CYS A 61 -12.37 -11.71 -4.98
N LEU A 62 -11.85 -10.90 -5.90
CA LEU A 62 -12.65 -9.97 -6.71
C LEU A 62 -13.82 -10.68 -7.41
N VAL A 63 -13.56 -11.78 -8.12
CA VAL A 63 -14.60 -12.52 -8.84
C VAL A 63 -15.59 -13.16 -7.87
N LEU A 64 -15.09 -13.90 -6.87
CA LEU A 64 -15.94 -14.60 -5.90
C LEU A 64 -16.83 -13.65 -5.10
N PHE A 65 -16.26 -12.55 -4.58
CA PHE A 65 -16.99 -11.55 -3.82
C PHE A 65 -18.06 -10.86 -4.67
N SER A 66 -17.76 -10.58 -5.94
CA SER A 66 -18.73 -9.96 -6.86
C SER A 66 -19.93 -10.85 -7.11
N LEU A 67 -19.72 -12.14 -7.34
CA LEU A 67 -20.81 -13.11 -7.49
C LEU A 67 -21.62 -13.27 -6.20
N LEU A 68 -20.94 -13.30 -5.05
CA LEU A 68 -21.56 -13.35 -3.73
C LEU A 68 -22.48 -12.12 -3.52
N MET A 69 -22.00 -10.91 -3.79
CA MET A 69 -22.82 -9.71 -3.71
C MET A 69 -23.98 -9.74 -4.69
N GLY A 70 -23.78 -10.21 -5.91
CA GLY A 70 -24.87 -10.46 -6.85
C GLY A 70 -25.97 -11.35 -6.28
N PHE A 71 -25.58 -12.47 -5.66
CA PHE A 71 -26.50 -13.43 -5.06
C PHE A 71 -27.25 -12.85 -3.85
N LEU A 72 -26.52 -12.21 -2.92
CA LEU A 72 -27.12 -11.57 -1.74
C LEU A 72 -28.13 -10.49 -2.13
N MET A 73 -27.76 -9.61 -3.05
CA MET A 73 -28.63 -8.53 -3.50
C MET A 73 -29.81 -9.05 -4.33
N HIS A 74 -29.63 -10.15 -5.08
CA HIS A 74 -30.73 -10.85 -5.73
C HIS A 74 -31.72 -11.43 -4.71
N GLY A 75 -31.25 -12.02 -3.61
CA GLY A 75 -32.11 -12.50 -2.53
C GLY A 75 -32.93 -11.38 -1.87
N ILE A 76 -32.27 -10.24 -1.59
CA ILE A 76 -32.90 -9.07 -0.94
C ILE A 76 -33.93 -8.39 -1.85
N PHE A 77 -33.60 -8.15 -3.12
CA PHE A 77 -34.46 -7.40 -4.04
C PHE A 77 -35.25 -8.26 -5.02
N ARG A 78 -35.11 -9.60 -4.94
CA ARG A 78 -35.71 -10.61 -5.82
C ARG A 78 -35.38 -10.44 -7.32
N LYS A 79 -34.40 -9.60 -7.67
CA LYS A 79 -33.95 -9.35 -9.04
C LYS A 79 -32.55 -8.73 -9.10
N GLY A 80 -31.93 -8.77 -10.27
CA GLY A 80 -30.73 -7.98 -10.55
C GLY A 80 -29.40 -8.62 -10.21
N PHE A 81 -29.32 -9.96 -10.13
CA PHE A 81 -28.07 -10.71 -9.90
C PHE A 81 -26.91 -10.16 -10.74
N ILE A 82 -27.04 -10.19 -12.07
CA ILE A 82 -25.99 -9.72 -13.00
C ILE A 82 -25.62 -8.26 -12.73
N TYR A 83 -26.60 -7.40 -12.50
CA TYR A 83 -26.36 -5.98 -12.24
C TYR A 83 -25.55 -5.76 -10.96
N PHE A 84 -25.94 -6.41 -9.86
CA PHE A 84 -25.23 -6.28 -8.59
C PHE A 84 -23.84 -6.93 -8.62
N SER A 85 -23.68 -8.04 -9.35
CA SER A 85 -22.36 -8.63 -9.60
C SER A 85 -21.45 -7.66 -10.36
N VAL A 86 -21.94 -7.02 -11.42
CA VAL A 86 -21.15 -6.09 -12.24
C VAL A 86 -20.73 -4.85 -11.46
N ILE A 87 -21.64 -4.22 -10.70
CA ILE A 87 -21.27 -3.03 -9.93
C ILE A 87 -20.36 -3.40 -8.75
N SER A 88 -20.55 -4.58 -8.12
CA SER A 88 -19.65 -5.07 -7.08
C SER A 88 -18.25 -5.31 -7.66
N PHE A 89 -18.16 -5.89 -8.85
CA PHE A 89 -16.90 -6.09 -9.56
C PHE A 89 -16.20 -4.77 -9.86
N ALA A 90 -16.95 -3.76 -10.31
CA ALA A 90 -16.39 -2.42 -10.53
C ALA A 90 -15.88 -1.77 -9.23
N GLY A 91 -16.64 -1.86 -8.14
CA GLY A 91 -16.24 -1.31 -6.84
C GLY A 91 -14.98 -1.98 -6.28
N TYR A 92 -15.00 -3.30 -6.18
CA TYR A 92 -13.88 -4.09 -5.67
C TYR A 92 -12.66 -3.98 -6.59
N GLY A 93 -12.87 -3.99 -7.91
CA GLY A 93 -11.79 -3.81 -8.89
C GLY A 93 -11.15 -2.43 -8.78
N SER A 94 -11.92 -1.37 -8.51
CA SER A 94 -11.37 -0.03 -8.29
C SER A 94 -10.43 0.03 -7.09
N HIS A 95 -10.73 -0.72 -6.02
CA HIS A 95 -9.85 -0.86 -4.87
C HIS A 95 -8.52 -1.51 -5.27
N LEU A 96 -8.58 -2.67 -5.92
CA LEU A 96 -7.36 -3.39 -6.33
C LEU A 96 -6.48 -2.56 -7.26
N ILE A 97 -7.08 -1.81 -8.18
CA ILE A 97 -6.36 -0.92 -9.09
C ILE A 97 -5.65 0.18 -8.29
N LEU A 98 -6.37 0.92 -7.45
CA LEU A 98 -5.79 2.00 -6.65
C LEU A 98 -4.67 1.51 -5.72
N ASP A 99 -4.81 0.29 -5.20
CA ASP A 99 -3.83 -0.31 -4.31
C ASP A 99 -2.61 -0.88 -5.06
N LEU A 100 -2.78 -1.30 -6.31
CA LEU A 100 -1.66 -1.65 -7.20
C LEU A 100 -0.79 -0.43 -7.56
N PHE A 101 -1.40 0.75 -7.71
CA PHE A 101 -0.69 2.01 -7.92
C PHE A 101 0.05 2.49 -6.65
N ASN A 102 -0.32 1.96 -5.49
CA ASN A 102 0.27 2.31 -4.21
C ASN A 102 1.64 1.67 -4.02
N ARG A 103 2.46 2.22 -3.11
CA ARG A 103 3.75 1.66 -2.67
C ARG A 103 3.66 0.40 -1.81
N TYR A 104 2.52 0.16 -1.13
CA TYR A 104 2.34 -1.04 -0.31
C TYR A 104 1.83 -2.17 -1.21
N PRO A 105 2.68 -3.16 -1.55
CA PRO A 105 2.34 -4.17 -2.54
C PRO A 105 1.15 -5.04 -2.15
N VAL A 106 0.43 -5.49 -3.19
CA VAL A 106 -0.71 -6.40 -3.14
C VAL A 106 -0.38 -7.73 -3.82
N ARG A 107 -1.11 -8.79 -3.49
CA ARG A 107 -1.03 -10.09 -4.18
C ARG A 107 -2.13 -10.21 -5.22
N ILE A 108 -2.02 -9.41 -6.27
CA ILE A 108 -3.08 -9.26 -7.28
C ILE A 108 -3.48 -10.58 -7.96
N PHE A 109 -2.55 -11.52 -8.12
CA PHE A 109 -2.80 -12.83 -8.73
C PHE A 109 -3.16 -13.94 -7.72
N SER A 110 -3.38 -13.60 -6.44
CA SER A 110 -3.85 -14.54 -5.44
C SER A 110 -5.22 -15.13 -5.82
N PRO A 111 -5.47 -16.43 -5.59
CA PRO A 111 -4.62 -17.38 -4.84
C PRO A 111 -3.63 -18.19 -5.70
N LEU A 112 -3.56 -17.95 -7.01
CA LEU A 112 -2.74 -18.75 -7.92
C LEU A 112 -1.25 -18.39 -7.83
N ASP A 113 -0.96 -17.12 -7.63
CA ASP A 113 0.40 -16.62 -7.38
C ASP A 113 0.43 -15.74 -6.13
N TRP A 114 1.48 -15.92 -5.36
CA TRP A 114 1.68 -15.28 -4.06
C TRP A 114 2.73 -14.16 -4.07
N SER A 115 3.20 -13.80 -5.28
CA SER A 115 4.13 -12.71 -5.51
C SER A 115 3.49 -11.36 -5.16
N LYS A 116 4.36 -10.42 -4.76
CA LYS A 116 3.97 -9.07 -4.35
C LYS A 116 4.14 -8.10 -5.51
N TYR A 117 3.09 -7.35 -5.82
CA TYR A 117 3.07 -6.38 -6.92
C TYR A 117 2.76 -4.98 -6.40
N SER A 118 3.53 -4.02 -6.88
CA SER A 118 3.38 -2.59 -6.59
C SER A 118 3.93 -1.81 -7.77
N LEU A 119 3.28 -0.72 -8.15
CA LEU A 119 3.82 0.21 -9.13
C LEU A 119 4.61 1.36 -8.47
N ASP A 120 4.51 1.52 -7.15
CA ASP A 120 5.23 2.55 -6.38
C ASP A 120 5.02 3.98 -6.93
N ILE A 121 3.78 4.32 -7.33
CA ILE A 121 3.44 5.62 -7.95
C ILE A 121 2.80 6.57 -6.91
N LEU A 122 1.91 6.02 -6.08
CA LEU A 122 1.10 6.74 -5.11
C LEU A 122 1.46 6.40 -3.66
N PHE A 123 1.39 7.41 -2.79
CA PHE A 123 1.46 7.18 -1.34
C PHE A 123 0.11 6.66 -0.81
N VAL A 124 0.09 6.00 0.35
CA VAL A 124 -1.14 5.40 0.95
C VAL A 124 -2.24 6.43 1.13
N ILE A 125 -1.87 7.61 1.62
CA ILE A 125 -2.75 8.77 1.79
C ILE A 125 -2.34 9.83 0.77
N ASP A 126 -3.12 10.02 -0.28
CA ASP A 126 -2.89 11.05 -1.29
C ASP A 126 -3.99 12.14 -1.17
N PRO A 127 -3.67 13.33 -0.64
CA PRO A 127 -4.66 14.37 -0.40
C PRO A 127 -5.22 14.94 -1.71
N TYR A 128 -4.48 14.87 -2.82
CA TYR A 128 -4.94 15.37 -4.12
C TYR A 128 -6.02 14.44 -4.70
N ILE A 129 -5.81 13.12 -4.62
CA ILE A 129 -6.81 12.14 -5.04
C ILE A 129 -8.05 12.24 -4.15
N THR A 130 -7.84 12.22 -2.83
CA THR A 130 -8.94 12.30 -1.84
C THR A 130 -9.76 13.57 -2.02
N GLY A 131 -9.09 14.73 -2.16
CA GLY A 131 -9.72 16.02 -2.34
C GLY A 131 -10.52 16.11 -3.64
N ALA A 132 -9.95 15.66 -4.76
CA ALA A 132 -10.65 15.67 -6.05
C ALA A 132 -11.88 14.75 -6.06
N LEU A 133 -11.78 13.56 -5.44
CA LEU A 133 -12.92 12.66 -5.28
C LEU A 133 -14.00 13.27 -4.39
N LEU A 134 -13.62 13.91 -3.27
CA LEU A 134 -14.54 14.59 -2.37
C LEU A 134 -15.30 15.72 -3.09
N VAL A 135 -14.58 16.59 -3.80
CA VAL A 135 -15.17 17.66 -4.60
C VAL A 135 -16.10 17.07 -5.67
N GLY A 136 -15.68 16.01 -6.36
CA GLY A 136 -16.52 15.28 -7.32
C GLY A 136 -17.82 14.80 -6.69
N VAL A 137 -17.76 14.14 -5.54
CA VAL A 137 -18.94 13.67 -4.80
C VAL A 137 -19.87 14.83 -4.45
N ILE A 138 -19.35 15.91 -3.85
CA ILE A 138 -20.14 17.10 -3.49
C ILE A 138 -20.83 17.70 -4.73
N LEU A 139 -20.12 17.82 -5.85
CA LEU A 139 -20.68 18.35 -7.09
C LEU A 139 -21.79 17.45 -7.66
N THR A 140 -21.65 16.12 -7.58
CA THR A 140 -22.73 15.20 -7.99
C THR A 140 -23.98 15.29 -7.12
N MET A 141 -23.84 15.69 -5.84
CA MET A 141 -24.98 15.93 -4.95
C MET A 141 -25.70 17.23 -5.28
N LYS A 142 -24.95 18.28 -5.69
CA LYS A 142 -25.53 19.58 -6.07
C LYS A 142 -26.15 19.58 -7.48
N LYS A 143 -25.60 18.81 -8.42
CA LYS A 143 -26.01 18.76 -9.83
C LYS A 143 -26.36 17.33 -10.27
N ASP A 144 -27.50 16.82 -9.80
CA ASP A 144 -27.91 15.43 -10.05
C ASP A 144 -28.10 15.10 -11.54
N ASN A 145 -28.57 16.08 -12.35
CA ASN A 145 -28.68 15.94 -13.80
C ASN A 145 -27.32 15.73 -14.49
N MET A 146 -26.24 16.30 -13.94
CA MET A 146 -24.87 16.19 -14.46
C MET A 146 -24.02 15.14 -13.75
N ARG A 147 -24.59 14.36 -12.82
CA ARG A 147 -23.82 13.47 -11.93
C ARG A 147 -22.91 12.49 -12.66
N ARG A 148 -23.35 11.94 -13.80
CA ARG A 148 -22.55 10.99 -14.59
C ARG A 148 -21.38 11.69 -15.25
N LEU A 149 -21.62 12.86 -15.84
CA LEU A 149 -20.56 13.67 -16.46
C LEU A 149 -19.51 14.07 -15.42
N ILE A 150 -19.94 14.58 -14.26
CA ILE A 150 -19.04 14.99 -13.16
C ILE A 150 -18.23 13.78 -12.68
N ALA A 151 -18.88 12.64 -12.43
CA ALA A 151 -18.19 11.43 -12.00
C ALA A 151 -17.14 10.95 -13.01
N VAL A 152 -17.50 10.88 -14.30
CA VAL A 152 -16.55 10.49 -15.36
C VAL A 152 -15.41 11.49 -15.48
N ALA A 153 -15.70 12.80 -15.46
CA ALA A 153 -14.67 13.83 -15.54
C ALA A 153 -13.70 13.76 -14.34
N THR A 154 -14.20 13.55 -13.13
CA THR A 154 -13.36 13.36 -11.94
C THR A 154 -12.51 12.09 -12.07
N MET A 155 -13.07 10.96 -12.54
CA MET A 155 -12.29 9.74 -12.77
C MET A 155 -11.21 9.92 -13.84
N ILE A 156 -11.50 10.65 -14.93
CA ILE A 156 -10.49 11.00 -15.95
C ILE A 156 -9.39 11.86 -15.34
N LEU A 157 -9.74 12.88 -14.54
CA LEU A 157 -8.77 13.71 -13.84
C LEU A 157 -7.85 12.89 -12.93
N MET A 158 -8.40 11.90 -12.20
CA MET A 158 -7.61 10.98 -11.38
C MET A 158 -6.68 10.10 -12.24
N SER A 159 -7.17 9.56 -13.34
CA SER A 159 -6.33 8.79 -14.27
C SER A 159 -5.19 9.64 -14.86
N LEU A 160 -5.46 10.90 -15.22
CA LEU A 160 -4.45 11.84 -15.71
C LEU A 160 -3.42 12.18 -14.62
N TYR A 161 -3.86 12.38 -13.37
CA TYR A 161 -2.97 12.59 -12.24
C TYR A 161 -2.02 11.40 -12.04
N VAL A 162 -2.56 10.18 -12.03
CA VAL A 162 -1.75 8.95 -11.88
C VAL A 162 -0.79 8.77 -13.05
N ALA A 163 -1.24 9.02 -14.29
CA ALA A 163 -0.38 8.97 -15.47
C ALA A 163 0.75 10.02 -15.41
N GLY A 164 0.45 11.24 -14.95
CA GLY A 164 1.46 12.28 -14.72
C GLY A 164 2.48 11.86 -13.66
N ARG A 165 2.02 11.28 -12.54
CA ARG A 165 2.89 10.72 -11.50
C ARG A 165 3.79 9.60 -12.03
N PHE A 166 3.25 8.72 -12.87
CA PHE A 166 4.01 7.65 -13.52
C PHE A 166 5.10 8.22 -14.44
N TYR A 167 4.75 9.20 -15.28
CA TYR A 167 5.71 9.88 -16.15
C TYR A 167 6.83 10.55 -15.35
N LEU A 168 6.49 11.28 -14.29
CA LEU A 168 7.48 11.93 -13.43
C LEU A 168 8.36 10.92 -12.68
N LYS A 169 7.80 9.78 -12.25
CA LYS A 169 8.61 8.69 -11.68
C LYS A 169 9.65 8.21 -12.70
N GLY A 170 9.27 8.01 -13.96
CA GLY A 170 10.19 7.65 -15.04
C GLY A 170 11.30 8.70 -15.22
N MET A 171 10.95 9.99 -15.23
CA MET A 171 11.95 11.07 -15.28
C MET A 171 12.89 11.05 -14.07
N ALA A 172 12.39 10.74 -12.87
CA ALA A 172 13.19 10.63 -11.66
C ALA A 172 14.14 9.42 -11.71
N GLU A 173 13.70 8.29 -12.26
CA GLU A 173 14.55 7.12 -12.50
C GLU A 173 15.67 7.45 -13.48
N ASP A 174 15.33 8.08 -14.62
CA ASP A 174 16.32 8.50 -15.62
C ASP A 174 17.32 9.51 -15.05
N PHE A 175 16.84 10.49 -14.27
CA PHE A 175 17.71 11.45 -13.62
C PHE A 175 18.65 10.77 -12.62
N LEU A 176 18.15 9.82 -11.84
CA LEU A 176 18.95 9.07 -10.86
C LEU A 176 20.03 8.22 -11.54
N ARG A 177 19.71 7.57 -12.68
CA ARG A 177 20.69 6.81 -13.51
C ARG A 177 21.89 7.63 -13.92
N THR A 178 21.71 8.93 -14.19
CA THR A 178 22.80 9.81 -14.64
C THR A 178 23.68 10.33 -13.50
N ARG A 179 23.27 10.14 -12.24
CA ARG A 179 23.89 10.76 -11.06
C ARG A 179 24.46 9.76 -10.07
N MET A 180 24.17 8.48 -10.22
CA MET A 180 24.62 7.43 -9.32
C MET A 180 25.18 6.25 -10.11
N ASP A 181 26.27 5.68 -9.60
CA ASP A 181 26.94 4.52 -10.21
C ASP A 181 26.21 3.19 -9.90
N GLU A 182 25.23 3.20 -8.99
CA GLU A 182 24.45 2.01 -8.66
C GLU A 182 23.42 1.64 -9.75
N TYR A 183 23.49 0.39 -10.21
CA TYR A 183 22.57 -0.15 -11.22
C TYR A 183 21.19 -0.55 -10.68
N HIS A 184 21.05 -0.72 -9.36
CA HIS A 184 19.81 -1.14 -8.72
C HIS A 184 19.31 -0.09 -7.74
N TYR A 185 18.28 0.66 -8.14
CA TYR A 185 17.54 1.60 -7.31
C TYR A 185 16.04 1.33 -7.42
N HIS A 186 15.34 1.59 -6.32
CA HIS A 186 13.89 1.56 -6.26
C HIS A 186 13.39 2.92 -5.78
N LEU A 187 12.45 3.50 -6.52
CA LEU A 187 11.81 4.76 -6.16
C LEU A 187 10.48 4.53 -5.46
N PHE A 188 10.23 5.35 -4.44
CA PHE A 188 9.01 5.35 -3.66
C PHE A 188 8.43 6.76 -3.59
N PRO A 189 7.09 6.88 -3.62
CA PRO A 189 6.42 8.14 -3.43
C PRO A 189 6.54 8.58 -1.97
N LEU A 190 6.79 9.88 -1.79
CA LEU A 190 6.79 10.55 -0.49
C LEU A 190 5.38 11.04 -0.12
N PRO A 191 5.07 11.20 1.18
CA PRO A 191 3.81 11.77 1.63
C PRO A 191 3.66 13.22 1.14
N ASN A 192 2.53 13.52 0.49
CA ASN A 192 2.19 14.87 0.03
C ASN A 192 3.29 15.55 -0.81
N ASP A 193 3.99 14.77 -1.66
CA ASP A 193 5.00 15.32 -2.55
C ASP A 193 4.83 14.88 -4.00
N PHE A 194 4.77 15.87 -4.90
CA PHE A 194 4.50 15.64 -6.32
C PHE A 194 5.77 15.47 -7.17
N LEU A 195 6.91 16.03 -6.77
CA LEU A 195 8.12 16.12 -7.58
C LEU A 195 9.35 15.46 -6.93
N ARG A 196 9.21 14.94 -5.71
CA ARG A 196 10.28 14.23 -4.99
C ARG A 196 9.92 12.77 -4.78
N TRP A 197 10.93 11.92 -4.92
CA TRP A 197 10.86 10.48 -4.64
C TRP A 197 11.94 10.09 -3.65
N TRP A 198 11.61 9.13 -2.79
CA TRP A 198 12.58 8.44 -1.97
C TRP A 198 13.21 7.31 -2.78
N PHE A 199 14.53 7.21 -2.80
CA PHE A 199 15.21 6.08 -3.42
C PHE A 199 15.86 5.19 -2.36
N VAL A 200 15.87 3.89 -2.64
CA VAL A 200 16.71 2.90 -1.94
C VAL A 200 17.56 2.23 -3.00
N THR A 201 18.89 2.23 -2.81
CA THR A 201 19.81 1.47 -3.66
C THR A 201 20.39 0.28 -2.93
N ASN A 202 20.75 -0.73 -3.69
CA ASN A 202 21.48 -1.89 -3.18
C ASN A 202 22.69 -2.16 -4.08
N SER A 203 23.89 -2.04 -3.50
CA SER A 203 25.14 -2.45 -4.13
C SER A 203 25.86 -3.45 -3.22
N GLY A 204 25.58 -4.73 -3.45
CA GLY A 204 26.11 -5.85 -2.66
C GLY A 204 25.62 -5.85 -1.22
N LYS A 205 26.40 -5.30 -0.29
CA LYS A 205 26.05 -5.17 1.15
C LYS A 205 25.78 -3.74 1.55
N ILE A 206 25.90 -2.77 0.64
CA ILE A 206 25.74 -1.36 0.95
C ILE A 206 24.38 -0.92 0.45
N TYR A 207 23.58 -0.39 1.37
CA TYR A 207 22.33 0.30 1.05
C TYR A 207 22.57 1.80 1.16
N LYS A 208 22.14 2.56 0.16
CA LYS A 208 22.02 4.02 0.28
C LYS A 208 20.55 4.39 0.17
N VAL A 209 20.16 5.37 0.94
CA VAL A 209 18.81 5.91 0.90
C VAL A 209 18.86 7.42 0.80
N GLY A 210 17.86 8.01 0.17
CA GLY A 210 17.79 9.45 0.05
C GLY A 210 16.67 9.91 -0.86
N THR A 211 16.75 11.17 -1.28
CA THR A 211 15.72 11.78 -2.11
C THR A 211 16.26 12.21 -3.46
N VAL A 212 15.46 11.98 -4.50
CA VAL A 212 15.61 12.62 -5.80
C VAL A 212 14.53 13.68 -5.95
N ASP A 213 14.93 14.89 -6.35
CA ASP A 213 14.06 16.05 -6.50
C ASP A 213 14.16 16.59 -7.93
N LEU A 214 13.06 16.47 -8.68
CA LEU A 214 12.98 16.94 -10.06
C LEU A 214 12.90 18.47 -10.18
N PHE A 215 12.39 19.15 -9.15
CA PHE A 215 12.27 20.60 -9.13
C PHE A 215 13.64 21.24 -8.95
N THR A 216 14.36 20.86 -7.88
CA THR A 216 15.71 21.38 -7.62
C THR A 216 16.80 20.71 -8.47
N ARG A 217 16.45 19.62 -9.19
CA ARG A 217 17.38 18.77 -9.94
C ARG A 217 18.55 18.30 -9.08
N ARG A 218 18.24 17.81 -7.88
CA ARG A 218 19.23 17.32 -6.92
C ARG A 218 18.94 15.88 -6.52
N VAL A 219 20.01 15.12 -6.34
CA VAL A 219 20.01 13.81 -5.66
C VAL A 219 20.71 14.03 -4.33
N SER A 220 20.02 13.76 -3.22
CA SER A 220 20.58 13.85 -1.87
C SER A 220 20.62 12.46 -1.28
N VAL A 221 21.82 11.97 -0.93
CA VAL A 221 21.98 10.74 -0.15
C VAL A 221 21.87 11.12 1.31
N ASN A 222 20.84 10.62 1.99
CA ASN A 222 20.57 10.93 3.38
C ASN A 222 21.40 10.04 4.30
N ASP A 223 21.38 8.72 4.05
CA ASP A 223 22.06 7.74 4.88
C ASP A 223 22.67 6.61 4.04
N LYS A 224 23.69 5.98 4.63
CA LYS A 224 24.36 4.79 4.09
C LYS A 224 24.40 3.72 5.16
N PHE A 225 23.93 2.53 4.81
CA PHE A 225 23.87 1.38 5.70
C PHE A 225 24.70 0.22 5.14
N ILE A 226 25.29 -0.56 6.05
CA ILE A 226 25.99 -1.80 5.71
C ILE A 226 25.20 -2.97 6.26
N TYR A 227 24.76 -3.84 5.36
CA TYR A 227 24.06 -5.06 5.69
C TYR A 227 25.00 -6.11 6.26
N SER A 228 24.69 -6.59 7.46
CA SER A 228 25.47 -7.63 8.13
C SER A 228 24.57 -8.50 9.01
N GLU A 229 24.67 -9.81 8.82
CA GLU A 229 24.02 -10.82 9.65
C GLU A 229 25.03 -11.68 10.42
N LYS A 230 26.22 -11.12 10.69
CA LYS A 230 27.28 -11.88 11.34
C LYS A 230 26.94 -12.22 12.80
N ALA A 231 26.17 -11.36 13.48
CA ALA A 231 25.82 -11.55 14.88
C ALA A 231 24.83 -12.72 15.05
N PRO A 232 25.08 -13.68 15.98
CA PRO A 232 24.18 -14.78 16.28
C PRO A 232 22.75 -14.33 16.61
N GLU A 233 22.59 -13.27 17.38
CA GLU A 233 21.31 -12.73 17.84
C GLU A 233 20.45 -12.26 16.66
N ILE A 234 21.07 -11.73 15.60
CA ILE A 234 20.37 -11.37 14.35
C ILE A 234 19.82 -12.62 13.69
N LYS A 235 20.61 -13.70 13.60
CA LYS A 235 20.18 -14.96 12.99
C LYS A 235 19.08 -15.65 13.80
N GLU A 236 19.22 -15.67 15.12
CA GLU A 236 18.22 -16.23 16.04
C GLU A 236 16.91 -15.44 15.98
N SER A 237 16.99 -14.10 15.92
CA SER A 237 15.79 -13.26 15.84
C SER A 237 14.91 -13.61 14.64
N LYS A 238 15.48 -14.07 13.52
CA LYS A 238 14.72 -14.47 12.32
C LYS A 238 13.82 -15.68 12.52
N GLN A 239 14.04 -16.49 13.56
CA GLN A 239 13.18 -17.64 13.86
C GLN A 239 11.92 -17.23 14.62
N LEU A 240 11.95 -16.06 15.26
CA LEU A 240 10.85 -15.52 16.04
C LEU A 240 9.70 -15.09 15.14
N ARG A 241 8.47 -15.38 15.57
CA ARG A 241 7.24 -15.17 14.78
C ARG A 241 7.12 -13.73 14.31
N VAL A 242 7.41 -12.77 15.20
CA VAL A 242 7.30 -11.34 14.94
C VAL A 242 8.26 -10.93 13.82
N VAL A 243 9.54 -11.33 13.90
CA VAL A 243 10.53 -11.00 12.88
C VAL A 243 10.23 -11.71 11.57
N ARG A 244 9.79 -12.98 11.59
CA ARG A 244 9.38 -13.69 10.36
C ARG A 244 8.26 -12.95 9.63
N ASN A 245 7.24 -12.51 10.35
CA ASN A 245 6.12 -11.77 9.78
C ASN A 245 6.56 -10.40 9.25
N PHE A 246 7.48 -9.72 9.95
CA PHE A 246 8.07 -8.47 9.49
C PHE A 246 8.89 -8.64 8.20
N LEU A 247 9.83 -9.58 8.18
CA LEU A 247 10.64 -9.90 7.00
C LEU A 247 9.77 -10.36 5.82
N TYR A 248 8.67 -11.05 6.12
CA TYR A 248 7.69 -11.43 5.14
C TYR A 248 6.98 -10.23 4.50
N PHE A 249 6.86 -9.09 5.20
CA PHE A 249 6.33 -7.84 4.66
C PHE A 249 7.41 -7.00 3.96
N SER A 250 8.60 -6.92 4.55
CA SER A 250 9.71 -6.07 4.11
C SER A 250 10.16 -6.31 2.67
N ARG A 251 10.59 -5.24 2.02
CA ARG A 251 11.28 -5.22 0.71
C ARG A 251 12.78 -5.00 0.90
N PHE A 252 13.16 -4.13 1.83
CA PHE A 252 14.53 -3.78 2.14
C PHE A 252 14.77 -3.87 3.66
N PRO A 253 14.69 -5.08 4.25
CA PRO A 253 14.92 -5.26 5.67
C PRO A 253 16.41 -5.04 5.99
N LEU A 254 16.69 -4.16 6.94
CA LEU A 254 18.03 -3.91 7.46
C LEU A 254 18.08 -4.28 8.96
N PRO A 255 18.92 -5.26 9.36
CA PRO A 255 19.13 -5.54 10.77
C PRO A 255 20.11 -4.53 11.40
N GLY A 256 19.80 -4.09 12.61
CA GLY A 256 20.68 -3.36 13.50
C GLY A 256 20.77 -4.06 14.85
N ILE A 257 21.93 -3.98 15.49
CA ILE A 257 22.16 -4.54 16.82
C ILE A 257 22.70 -3.45 17.73
N LYS A 258 22.15 -3.34 18.94
CA LYS A 258 22.60 -2.44 19.99
C LYS A 258 22.76 -3.26 21.27
N ARG A 259 23.91 -3.15 21.93
CA ARG A 259 24.18 -3.80 23.22
C ARG A 259 24.06 -2.76 24.32
N GLU A 260 23.20 -2.99 25.29
CA GLU A 260 22.93 -2.10 26.41
C GLU A 260 23.10 -2.89 27.71
N GLY A 261 24.29 -2.80 28.32
CA GLY A 261 24.64 -3.60 29.49
C GLY A 261 24.59 -5.10 29.20
N ASP A 262 23.74 -5.81 29.94
CA ASP A 262 23.51 -7.25 29.84
C ASP A 262 22.47 -7.64 28.78
N GLU A 263 21.91 -6.67 28.05
CA GLU A 263 20.82 -6.87 27.10
C GLU A 263 21.28 -6.57 25.67
N THR A 264 20.82 -7.39 24.73
CA THR A 264 21.07 -7.19 23.30
C THR A 264 19.75 -6.89 22.60
N ILE A 265 19.68 -5.73 21.94
CA ILE A 265 18.51 -5.30 21.19
C ILE A 265 18.80 -5.45 19.70
N VAL A 266 18.05 -6.33 19.05
CA VAL A 266 18.02 -6.47 17.59
C VAL A 266 16.83 -5.69 17.05
N THR A 267 17.07 -4.78 16.10
CA THR A 267 16.03 -4.01 15.42
C THR A 267 16.13 -4.23 13.92
N TRP A 268 15.10 -4.82 13.32
CA TRP A 268 14.92 -4.87 11.88
C TRP A 268 14.15 -3.64 11.42
N ARG A 269 14.66 -2.94 10.41
CA ARG A 269 14.02 -1.74 9.83
C ARG A 269 13.72 -1.94 8.35
N GLU A 270 12.60 -1.43 7.88
CA GLU A 270 12.29 -1.42 6.45
C GLU A 270 12.76 -0.10 5.80
N LEU A 271 13.82 -0.16 5.00
CA LEU A 271 14.46 1.04 4.43
C LEU A 271 13.58 1.79 3.41
N SER A 272 12.57 1.15 2.83
CA SER A 272 11.66 1.90 1.95
C SER A 272 10.87 2.98 2.72
N TYR A 273 10.68 2.88 4.04
CA TYR A 273 9.93 3.84 4.86
C TYR A 273 10.81 4.75 5.73
N SER A 274 12.14 4.69 5.63
CA SER A 274 13.04 5.38 6.56
C SER A 274 13.09 6.92 6.43
N PHE A 275 12.37 7.51 5.46
CA PHE A 275 12.13 8.96 5.43
C PHE A 275 11.12 9.42 6.48
N LEU A 276 10.34 8.50 7.07
CA LEU A 276 9.41 8.84 8.14
C LEU A 276 10.20 9.09 9.44
N PRO A 277 9.89 10.16 10.19
CA PRO A 277 10.61 10.46 11.41
C PRO A 277 10.34 9.42 12.50
N GLY A 278 11.38 9.11 13.28
CA GLY A 278 11.32 8.19 14.40
C GLY A 278 11.39 6.71 14.00
N GLU A 279 11.04 5.84 14.95
CA GLU A 279 11.03 4.40 14.72
C GLU A 279 9.65 3.96 14.24
N GLN A 280 9.48 3.92 12.91
CA GLN A 280 8.31 3.36 12.23
C GLN A 280 8.74 2.21 11.32
N PHE A 281 7.83 1.28 11.06
CA PHE A 281 8.10 0.07 10.26
C PHE A 281 9.34 -0.69 10.75
N ILE A 282 9.35 -1.01 12.05
CA ILE A 282 10.41 -1.80 12.69
C ILE A 282 9.87 -3.04 13.39
N ALA A 283 10.68 -4.10 13.44
CA ALA A 283 10.52 -5.21 14.36
C ALA A 283 11.69 -5.20 15.35
N ARG A 284 11.38 -5.21 16.65
CA ARG A 284 12.39 -5.20 17.71
C ARG A 284 12.29 -6.47 18.53
N VAL A 285 13.46 -7.04 18.82
CA VAL A 285 13.64 -8.18 19.69
C VAL A 285 14.67 -7.82 20.74
N LYS A 286 14.34 -8.04 22.00
CA LYS A 286 15.25 -7.87 23.13
C LYS A 286 15.68 -9.25 23.62
N PHE A 287 16.98 -9.45 23.68
CA PHE A 287 17.62 -10.65 24.21
C PHE A 287 18.21 -10.36 25.58
N ASP A 288 18.06 -11.30 26.51
CA ASP A 288 18.75 -11.27 27.80
C ASP A 288 20.21 -11.72 27.69
N LYS A 289 20.93 -11.69 28.82
CA LYS A 289 22.33 -12.14 28.93
C LYS A 289 22.58 -13.60 28.55
N THR A 290 21.53 -14.42 28.51
CA THR A 290 21.60 -15.84 28.13
C THR A 290 21.32 -16.06 26.65
N GLY A 291 21.05 -14.99 25.89
CA GLY A 291 20.67 -15.06 24.48
C GLY A 291 19.21 -15.47 24.27
N ARG A 292 18.35 -15.41 25.29
CA ARG A 292 16.92 -15.70 25.14
C ARG A 292 16.14 -14.44 24.82
N ALA A 293 15.23 -14.54 23.85
CA ALA A 293 14.32 -13.44 23.53
C ALA A 293 13.32 -13.23 24.69
N VAL A 294 13.36 -12.06 25.30
CA VAL A 294 12.51 -11.68 26.44
C VAL A 294 11.39 -10.70 26.07
N GLN A 295 11.53 -10.01 24.93
CA GLN A 295 10.51 -9.09 24.43
C GLN A 295 10.55 -9.03 22.90
N GLU A 296 9.37 -9.03 22.28
CA GLU A 296 9.20 -8.91 20.84
C GLU A 296 8.05 -7.94 20.54
N TYR A 297 8.26 -6.99 19.63
CA TYR A 297 7.16 -6.18 19.11
C TYR A 297 7.44 -5.64 17.71
N ILE A 298 6.37 -5.31 17.00
CA ILE A 298 6.41 -4.53 15.76
C ILE A 298 5.82 -3.15 16.02
N LYS A 299 6.41 -2.15 15.41
CA LYS A 299 5.84 -0.80 15.36
C LYS A 299 5.67 -0.41 13.89
N PHE A 300 4.44 -0.06 13.52
CA PHE A 300 4.04 0.39 12.19
C PHE A 300 3.67 1.87 12.25
#